data_AF-A0AAP0R5L0-F1
#
_entry.id   AF-A0AAP0R5L0-F1
#
_cell.length_a   1.000
_cell.length_b   1.000
_cell.length_c   1.000
_cell.angle_alpha   90.00
_cell.angle_beta   90.00
_cell.angle_gamma   90.00
#
_symmetry.space_group_name_H-M   'P 1'
#
loop_
_entity.id
_entity.type
_entity.pdbx_description
1 polymer ?
#
loop_
_entity_poly.entity_id
_entity_poly.type
_entity_poly.pdbx_seq_one_letter_code
_entity_poly.pdbx_strand_id
1 'polypeptide(L)'
;MNKTSVELFQMYDDHRKKGINVPTEKEFRVYYALLKLDKHPGYKVEPAELSLDLAKMTAEIRQTPEVLFARDVARACRTGNFIAFFRLARKASYLQACFMHAHFAKLRTQALVSLHCGLQNNQGVPVAHVAKWLGMEVFFPWLDLYSLWCNLNIEVNFTYVYL
;
A
#
# COMPACT_ATOMS: atom_id res chain seq x y z
N MET A 1 -12.40 8.34 -9.09
CA MET A 1 -12.39 6.86 -9.20
C MET A 1 -13.41 6.14 -8.31
N ASN A 2 -13.98 6.73 -7.24
CA ASN A 2 -14.95 6.02 -6.38
C ASN A 2 -16.30 5.65 -6.99
N LYS A 3 -16.85 6.43 -7.94
CA LYS A 3 -18.22 6.20 -8.44
C LYS A 3 -18.36 4.81 -9.09
N THR A 4 -17.38 4.41 -9.89
CA THR A 4 -17.35 3.11 -10.57
C THR A 4 -17.25 1.94 -9.59
N SER A 5 -16.47 2.07 -8.52
CA SER A 5 -16.38 1.01 -7.49
C SER A 5 -17.66 0.86 -6.69
N VAL A 6 -18.37 1.96 -6.40
CA VAL A 6 -19.64 1.93 -5.68
C VAL A 6 -20.72 1.22 -6.51
N GLU A 7 -20.84 1.55 -7.79
CA GLU A 7 -21.77 0.88 -8.71
C GLU A 7 -21.44 -0.62 -8.88
N LEU A 8 -20.16 -0.96 -8.99
CA LEU A 8 -19.70 -2.34 -9.08
C LEU A 8 -20.06 -3.16 -7.82
N PHE A 9 -19.91 -2.58 -6.63
CA PHE A 9 -20.30 -3.27 -5.39
C PHE A 9 -21.80 -3.42 -5.25
N GLN A 10 -22.59 -2.44 -5.70
CA GLN A 10 -24.04 -2.57 -5.75
C GLN A 10 -24.46 -3.73 -6.66
N MET A 11 -23.82 -3.86 -7.83
CA MET A 11 -24.05 -4.98 -8.76
C MET A 11 -23.73 -6.33 -8.10
N TYR A 12 -22.58 -6.46 -7.41
CA TYR A 12 -22.23 -7.69 -6.70
C TYR A 12 -23.21 -8.03 -5.57
N ASP A 13 -23.64 -7.04 -4.80
CA ASP A 13 -24.62 -7.24 -3.73
C ASP A 13 -25.98 -7.70 -4.30
N ASP A 14 -26.40 -7.19 -5.45
CA ASP A 14 -27.63 -7.61 -6.13
C ASP A 14 -27.52 -9.01 -6.75
N HIS A 15 -26.36 -9.40 -7.28
CA HIS A 15 -26.10 -10.78 -7.68
C HIS A 15 -26.14 -11.75 -6.49
N ARG A 16 -25.59 -11.33 -5.34
CA ARG A 16 -25.65 -12.13 -4.12
C ARG A 16 -27.07 -12.36 -3.63
N LYS A 17 -27.94 -11.34 -3.67
CA LYS A 17 -29.37 -11.51 -3.33
C LYS A 17 -30.08 -12.52 -4.24
N LYS A 18 -29.58 -12.69 -5.47
CA LYS A 18 -30.06 -13.68 -6.46
C LYS A 18 -29.36 -15.04 -6.34
N GLY A 19 -28.47 -15.23 -5.37
CA GLY A 19 -27.70 -16.47 -5.20
C GLY A 19 -26.57 -16.68 -6.21
N ILE A 20 -26.25 -15.67 -7.02
CA ILE A 20 -25.20 -15.73 -8.04
C ILE A 20 -23.87 -15.31 -7.41
N ASN A 21 -22.90 -16.22 -7.39
CA ASN A 21 -21.55 -15.93 -6.89
C ASN A 21 -20.63 -15.51 -8.03
N VAL A 22 -19.98 -14.35 -7.90
CA VAL A 22 -19.05 -13.83 -8.92
C VAL A 22 -17.62 -13.96 -8.40
N PRO A 23 -16.74 -14.76 -9.05
CA PRO A 23 -15.41 -15.04 -8.54
C PRO A 23 -14.52 -13.79 -8.42
N THR A 24 -14.70 -12.81 -9.31
CA THR A 24 -13.90 -11.57 -9.34
C THR A 24 -14.26 -10.58 -8.22
N GLU A 25 -15.39 -10.76 -7.54
CA GLU A 25 -15.83 -9.87 -6.46
C GLU A 25 -14.73 -9.69 -5.40
N LYS A 26 -14.06 -10.79 -5.07
CA LYS A 26 -13.00 -10.86 -4.06
C LYS A 26 -11.83 -9.95 -4.42
N GLU A 27 -11.35 -10.00 -5.65
CA GLU A 27 -10.22 -9.19 -6.12
C GLU A 27 -10.56 -7.69 -6.13
N PHE A 28 -11.74 -7.32 -6.63
CA PHE A 28 -12.13 -5.91 -6.69
C PHE A 28 -12.35 -5.29 -5.31
N ARG A 29 -12.87 -6.06 -4.34
CA ARG A 29 -12.98 -5.61 -2.95
C ARG A 29 -11.60 -5.35 -2.31
N VAL A 30 -10.58 -6.13 -2.67
CA VAL A 30 -9.20 -5.96 -2.21
C VAL A 30 -8.57 -4.70 -2.81
N TYR A 31 -8.76 -4.45 -4.10
CA TYR A 31 -8.24 -3.25 -4.75
C TYR A 31 -8.88 -1.98 -4.17
N TYR A 32 -10.18 -2.00 -3.91
CA TYR A 32 -10.84 -0.89 -3.24
C TYR A 32 -10.35 -0.69 -1.80
N ALA A 33 -10.12 -1.77 -1.07
CA ALA A 33 -9.53 -1.72 0.27
C ALA A 33 -8.13 -1.08 0.27
N LEU A 34 -7.28 -1.44 -0.69
CA LEU A 34 -5.95 -0.86 -0.86
C LEU A 34 -6.00 0.60 -1.33
N LEU A 35 -6.90 0.94 -2.26
CA LEU A 35 -7.14 2.31 -2.72
C LEU A 35 -7.58 3.22 -1.57
N LYS A 36 -8.40 2.68 -0.65
CA LYS A 36 -8.84 3.35 0.58
C LYS A 36 -7.74 3.58 1.61
N LEU A 37 -6.58 2.94 1.49
CA LEU A 37 -5.45 3.22 2.38
C LEU A 37 -4.75 4.52 2.02
N ASP A 38 -4.86 4.97 0.77
CA ASP A 38 -4.21 6.18 0.30
C ASP A 38 -4.90 7.44 0.82
N LYS A 39 -4.10 8.34 1.40
CA LYS A 39 -4.54 9.65 1.90
C LYS A 39 -4.17 10.71 0.87
N HIS A 40 -4.74 10.62 -0.33
CA HIS A 40 -4.62 11.73 -1.29
C HIS A 40 -5.33 12.96 -0.71
N PRO A 41 -4.86 14.21 -0.92
CA PRO A 41 -5.49 15.42 -0.37
C PRO A 41 -6.96 15.67 -0.79
N GLY A 42 -7.54 14.82 -1.64
CA GLY A 42 -8.99 14.78 -1.96
C GLY A 42 -9.74 13.53 -1.48
N TYR A 43 -9.05 12.60 -0.80
CA TYR A 43 -9.56 11.33 -0.25
C TYR A 43 -9.13 11.23 1.22
N LYS A 44 -9.93 11.80 2.13
CA LYS A 44 -9.82 11.47 3.55
C LYS A 44 -10.60 10.19 3.79
N VAL A 45 -9.93 9.05 3.69
CA VAL A 45 -10.48 7.78 4.17
C VAL A 45 -9.95 7.56 5.56
N GLU A 46 -10.85 7.53 6.53
CA GLU A 46 -10.48 7.27 7.91
C GLU A 46 -10.12 5.77 8.05
N PRO A 47 -9.01 5.39 8.70
CA PRO A 47 -8.59 3.99 8.82
C PRO A 47 -9.61 3.07 9.52
N ALA A 48 -10.54 3.66 10.28
CA ALA A 48 -11.69 2.99 10.86
C ALA A 48 -12.67 2.50 9.78
N GLU A 49 -12.87 3.26 8.70
CA GLU A 49 -13.78 2.92 7.61
C GLU A 49 -13.34 1.67 6.86
N LEU A 50 -12.04 1.50 6.64
CA LEU A 50 -11.53 0.29 6.00
C LEU A 50 -11.79 -0.97 6.85
N SER A 51 -11.58 -0.87 8.16
CA SER A 51 -11.78 -2.01 9.06
C SER A 51 -13.27 -2.37 9.17
N LEU A 52 -14.14 -1.35 9.15
CA LEU A 52 -15.59 -1.49 9.11
C LEU A 52 -16.08 -2.08 7.77
N ASP A 53 -15.53 -1.63 6.65
CA ASP A 53 -15.89 -2.14 5.32
C ASP A 53 -15.47 -3.59 5.13
N LEU A 54 -14.28 -3.96 5.62
CA LEU A 54 -13.85 -5.36 5.68
C LEU A 54 -14.74 -6.19 6.61
N ALA A 55 -15.23 -5.63 7.72
CA ALA A 55 -16.11 -6.32 8.65
C ALA A 55 -17.51 -6.58 8.07
N LYS A 56 -18.00 -5.71 7.17
CA LYS A 56 -19.27 -5.90 6.45
C LYS A 56 -19.22 -7.02 5.40
N MET A 57 -18.03 -7.48 5.01
CA MET A 57 -17.88 -8.58 4.06
C MET A 57 -18.20 -9.93 4.71
N THR A 58 -18.66 -10.90 3.90
CA THR A 58 -18.92 -12.27 4.36
C THR A 58 -17.64 -12.92 4.87
N ALA A 59 -17.77 -13.89 5.79
CA ALA A 59 -16.63 -14.60 6.35
C ALA A 59 -15.76 -15.26 5.26
N GLU A 60 -16.38 -15.78 4.21
CA GLU A 60 -15.68 -16.38 3.06
C GLU A 60 -14.79 -15.38 2.31
N ILE A 61 -15.25 -14.14 2.13
CA ILE A 61 -14.47 -13.09 1.47
C ILE A 61 -13.36 -12.60 2.41
N ARG A 62 -13.64 -12.47 3.71
CA ARG A 62 -12.64 -12.03 4.69
C ARG A 62 -11.45 -12.97 4.84
N GLN A 63 -11.64 -14.25 4.53
CA GLN A 63 -10.61 -15.29 4.64
C GLN A 63 -9.84 -15.52 3.34
N THR A 64 -10.13 -14.78 2.27
CA THR A 64 -9.36 -14.96 1.02
C THR A 64 -7.94 -14.41 1.18
N PRO A 65 -6.94 -15.02 0.54
CA PRO A 65 -5.55 -14.61 0.68
C PRO A 65 -5.32 -13.15 0.27
N GLU A 66 -6.08 -12.64 -0.68
CA GLU A 66 -6.00 -11.26 -1.16
C GLU A 66 -6.48 -10.26 -0.11
N VAL A 67 -7.57 -10.58 0.60
CA VAL A 67 -8.11 -9.71 1.67
C VAL A 67 -7.21 -9.74 2.90
N LEU A 68 -6.67 -10.91 3.24
CA LEU A 68 -5.68 -11.05 4.30
C LEU A 68 -4.42 -10.25 3.98
N PHE A 69 -3.94 -10.30 2.73
CA PHE A 69 -2.81 -9.50 2.26
C PHE A 69 -3.06 -7.99 2.44
N ALA A 70 -4.21 -7.48 1.96
CA ALA A 70 -4.54 -6.05 2.11
C ALA A 70 -4.66 -5.63 3.58
N ARG A 71 -5.20 -6.50 4.45
CA ARG A 71 -5.27 -6.24 5.89
C ARG A 71 -3.87 -6.16 6.53
N ASP A 72 -2.96 -7.03 6.13
CA ASP A 72 -1.59 -7.02 6.65
C ASP A 72 -0.79 -5.81 6.15
N VAL A 73 -1.00 -5.39 4.89
CA VAL A 73 -0.47 -4.12 4.35
C VAL A 73 -1.02 -2.93 5.13
N ALA A 74 -2.34 -2.87 5.33
CA ALA A 74 -3.00 -1.82 6.12
C ALA A 74 -2.42 -1.73 7.54
N ARG A 75 -2.21 -2.89 8.18
CA ARG A 75 -1.62 -2.97 9.52
C ARG A 75 -0.17 -2.45 9.51
N ALA A 76 0.65 -2.86 8.54
CA ALA A 76 2.03 -2.41 8.42
C ALA A 76 2.12 -0.88 8.22
N CYS A 77 1.26 -0.31 7.37
CA CYS A 77 1.16 1.14 7.17
C CYS A 77 0.79 1.89 8.45
N ARG A 78 -0.22 1.41 9.19
CA ARG A 78 -0.69 2.08 10.42
C ARG A 78 0.31 2.02 11.56
N THR A 79 1.00 0.90 11.70
CA THR A 79 2.00 0.69 12.77
C THR A 79 3.37 1.29 12.43
N GLY A 80 3.55 1.83 11.22
CA GLY A 80 4.85 2.32 10.76
C GLY A 80 5.89 1.20 10.58
N ASN A 81 5.47 -0.06 10.49
CA ASN A 81 6.37 -1.20 10.33
C ASN A 81 6.85 -1.32 8.88
N PHE A 82 7.84 -0.50 8.51
CA PHE A 82 8.41 -0.43 7.17
C PHE A 82 9.02 -1.77 6.72
N ILE A 83 9.65 -2.53 7.61
CA ILE A 83 10.21 -3.86 7.29
C ILE A 83 9.11 -4.82 6.84
N ALA A 84 8.02 -4.91 7.60
CA ALA A 84 6.89 -5.76 7.24
C ALA A 84 6.24 -5.30 5.94
N PHE A 85 6.07 -3.99 5.75
CA PHE A 85 5.49 -3.41 4.55
C PHE A 85 6.29 -3.75 3.29
N PHE A 86 7.61 -3.49 3.27
CA PHE A 86 8.43 -3.81 2.10
C PHE A 86 8.62 -5.31 1.88
N ARG A 87 8.48 -6.14 2.92
CA ARG A 87 8.41 -7.59 2.77
C ARG A 87 7.12 -8.04 2.09
N LEU A 88 5.99 -7.40 2.39
CA LEU A 88 4.72 -7.64 1.70
C LEU A 88 4.77 -7.12 0.25
N ALA A 89 5.38 -5.95 0.02
CA ALA A 89 5.52 -5.35 -1.31
C ALA A 89 6.26 -6.29 -2.29
N ARG A 90 7.29 -7.01 -1.82
CA ARG A 90 8.00 -8.01 -2.64
C ARG A 90 7.16 -9.23 -3.04
N LYS A 91 6.07 -9.51 -2.33
CA LYS A 91 5.16 -10.62 -2.61
C LYS A 91 3.88 -10.16 -3.32
N ALA A 92 3.71 -8.86 -3.51
CA ALA A 92 2.52 -8.27 -4.07
C ALA A 92 2.39 -8.62 -5.57
N SER A 93 1.16 -8.78 -6.04
CA SER A 93 0.90 -8.73 -7.48
C SER A 93 1.22 -7.33 -8.02
N TYR A 94 1.40 -7.20 -9.33
CA TYR A 94 1.69 -5.91 -9.98
C TYR A 94 0.71 -4.81 -9.55
N LEU A 95 -0.60 -5.10 -9.63
CA LEU A 95 -1.63 -4.13 -9.29
C LEU A 95 -1.68 -3.79 -7.80
N GLN A 96 -1.43 -4.77 -6.91
CA GLN A 96 -1.28 -4.53 -5.49
C GLN A 96 -0.07 -3.63 -5.19
N ALA A 97 1.06 -3.87 -5.86
CA ALA A 97 2.26 -3.05 -5.74
C ALA A 97 2.00 -1.60 -6.21
N CYS A 98 1.24 -1.40 -7.29
CA CYS A 98 0.82 -0.06 -7.73
C CYS A 98 0.07 0.71 -6.64
N PHE A 99 -0.86 0.07 -5.92
CA PHE A 99 -1.56 0.73 -4.81
C PHE A 99 -0.65 0.99 -3.62
N MET A 100 0.23 0.04 -3.28
CA MET A 100 1.19 0.20 -2.18
C MET A 100 2.18 1.33 -2.45
N HIS A 101 2.49 1.62 -3.71
CA HIS A 101 3.48 2.63 -4.10
C HIS A 101 3.18 4.03 -3.52
N ALA A 102 1.91 4.39 -3.36
CA ALA A 102 1.49 5.65 -2.74
C ALA A 102 2.07 5.86 -1.33
N HIS A 103 2.40 4.78 -0.62
CA HIS A 103 2.96 4.83 0.73
C HIS A 103 4.49 4.75 0.80
N PHE A 104 5.17 4.50 -0.32
CA PHE A 104 6.62 4.23 -0.33
C PHE A 104 7.42 5.42 0.18
N ALA A 105 7.16 6.62 -0.34
CA ALA A 105 7.88 7.83 0.08
C ALA A 105 7.75 8.06 1.59
N LYS A 106 6.51 8.04 2.10
CA LYS A 106 6.23 8.24 3.53
C LYS A 106 6.94 7.20 4.40
N LEU A 107 6.84 5.91 4.07
CA LEU A 107 7.43 4.85 4.88
C LEU A 107 8.95 4.82 4.79
N ARG A 108 9.55 5.17 3.65
CA ARG A 108 11.01 5.34 3.51
C ARG A 108 11.52 6.47 4.39
N THR A 109 10.85 7.62 4.40
CA THR A 109 11.21 8.74 5.28
C THR A 109 11.10 8.36 6.75
N GLN A 110 9.99 7.74 7.16
CA GLN A 110 9.80 7.28 8.54
C GLN A 110 10.88 6.27 8.97
N ALA A 111 11.28 5.38 8.07
CA ALA A 111 12.33 4.42 8.35
C ALA A 111 13.70 5.08 8.51
N LEU A 112 14.06 6.02 7.65
CA LEU A 112 15.33 6.75 7.75
C LEU A 112 15.40 7.58 9.04
N VAL A 113 14.32 8.26 9.42
CA VAL A 113 14.23 8.97 10.70
C VAL A 113 14.40 8.00 11.87
N SER A 114 13.73 6.85 11.82
CA SER A 114 13.81 5.83 12.88
C SER A 114 15.22 5.24 12.99
N LEU A 115 15.89 4.99 11.87
CA LEU A 115 17.28 4.54 11.83
C LEU A 115 18.23 5.61 12.39
N HIS A 116 18.05 6.87 11.99
CA HIS A 116 18.85 7.99 12.50
C HIS A 116 18.73 8.13 14.01
N CYS A 117 17.51 8.07 14.57
CA CYS A 117 17.30 8.13 16.02
C CYS A 117 17.86 6.92 16.78
N GLY A 118 17.93 5.75 16.13
CA GLY A 118 18.40 4.51 16.74
C GLY A 118 19.92 4.29 16.69
N LEU A 119 20.64 5.06 15.85
CA LEU A 119 22.09 4.93 15.69
C LEU A 119 22.82 5.87 16.64
N GLN A 120 23.84 5.32 17.32
CA GLN A 120 24.76 6.12 18.11
C GLN A 120 25.76 6.83 17.18
N ASN A 121 26.29 7.97 17.62
CA ASN A 121 27.35 8.67 16.91
C ASN A 121 28.50 7.69 16.62
N ASN A 122 28.97 7.69 15.36
CA ASN A 122 30.04 6.81 14.85
C ASN A 122 29.64 5.33 14.62
N GLN A 123 28.34 4.99 14.66
CA GLN A 123 27.82 3.69 14.20
C GLN A 123 27.09 3.88 12.86
N GLY A 124 27.68 3.39 11.78
CA GLY A 124 27.06 3.39 10.45
C GLY A 124 26.31 2.09 10.17
N VAL A 125 25.20 2.17 9.41
CA VAL A 125 24.58 0.98 8.81
C VAL A 125 24.99 0.94 7.34
N PRO A 126 25.44 -0.22 6.82
CA PRO A 126 25.73 -0.36 5.40
C PRO A 126 24.52 0.04 4.55
N VAL A 127 24.73 0.96 3.61
CA VAL A 127 23.66 1.45 2.71
C VAL A 127 22.98 0.30 1.96
N ALA A 128 23.72 -0.75 1.62
CA ALA A 128 23.18 -1.95 0.99
C ALA A 128 22.09 -2.64 1.85
N HIS A 129 22.26 -2.69 3.17
CA HIS A 129 21.25 -3.28 4.06
C HIS A 129 20.00 -2.41 4.15
N VAL A 130 20.19 -1.09 4.24
CA VAL A 130 19.08 -0.13 4.27
C VAL A 130 18.31 -0.15 2.95
N ALA A 131 19.01 -0.20 1.81
CA ALA A 131 18.41 -0.30 0.49
C ALA A 131 17.52 -1.56 0.36
N LYS A 132 18.01 -2.70 0.85
CA LYS A 132 17.27 -3.96 0.88
C LYS A 132 16.04 -3.93 1.80
N TRP A 133 16.16 -3.31 2.97
CA TRP A 133 15.06 -3.16 3.92
C TRP A 133 13.96 -2.25 3.37
N LEU A 134 14.35 -1.17 2.68
CA LEU A 134 13.44 -0.13 2.19
C LEU A 134 13.01 -0.33 0.73
N GLY A 135 13.37 -1.47 0.14
CA GLY A 135 13.03 -1.82 -1.25
C GLY A 135 13.46 -0.74 -2.22
N MET A 136 14.68 -0.19 -2.05
CA MET A 136 15.23 0.85 -2.92
C MET A 136 15.77 0.30 -4.25
N GLU A 137 15.82 -1.02 -4.39
CA GLU A 137 16.46 -1.73 -5.51
C GLU A 137 15.47 -2.45 -6.43
N VAL A 138 14.27 -1.89 -6.65
CA VAL A 138 13.34 -2.42 -7.67
C VAL A 138 13.05 -1.35 -8.71
N PHE A 139 13.91 -1.35 -9.73
CA PHE A 139 13.73 -0.73 -11.03
C PHE A 139 12.50 -1.39 -11.69
N PHE A 140 11.34 -0.75 -11.62
CA PHE A 140 10.22 -1.05 -12.51
C PHE A 140 10.27 0.00 -13.63
N PRO A 141 10.78 -0.32 -14.83
CA PRO A 141 10.91 0.65 -15.93
C PRO A 141 9.57 1.33 -16.29
N TRP A 142 8.44 0.69 -15.98
CA TRP A 142 7.09 1.17 -16.26
C TRP A 142 6.53 2.12 -15.18
N LEU A 143 7.06 2.07 -13.95
CA LEU A 143 6.65 2.95 -12.84
C LEU A 143 7.47 4.24 -12.81
N ASP A 144 8.61 4.32 -13.48
CA ASP A 144 9.36 5.57 -13.64
C ASP A 144 8.60 6.56 -14.52
N LEU A 145 7.88 6.10 -15.57
CA LEU A 145 7.00 6.97 -16.37
C LEU A 145 5.80 7.49 -15.58
N TYR A 146 5.21 6.67 -14.70
CA TYR A 146 4.11 7.09 -13.83
C TYR A 146 4.61 7.94 -12.64
N SER A 147 5.79 7.63 -12.12
CA SER A 147 6.47 8.45 -11.11
C SER A 147 6.93 9.77 -11.69
N LEU A 148 7.39 9.87 -12.95
CA LEU A 148 7.66 11.15 -13.63
C LEU A 148 6.38 11.98 -13.77
N TRP A 149 5.23 11.33 -14.00
CA TRP A 149 3.93 11.99 -14.09
C TRP A 149 3.40 12.45 -12.72
N CYS A 150 3.68 11.71 -11.63
CA CYS A 150 3.34 12.13 -10.26
C CYS A 150 4.42 13.01 -9.59
N ASN A 151 5.65 13.06 -10.10
CA ASN A 151 6.80 13.80 -9.53
C ASN A 151 6.89 15.27 -9.97
N LEU A 152 5.83 15.86 -10.53
CA LEU A 152 5.81 17.33 -10.69
C LEU A 152 5.75 18.09 -9.35
N ASN A 153 5.94 17.41 -8.19
CA ASN A 153 5.96 18.04 -6.87
C ASN A 153 6.95 17.43 -5.84
N ILE A 154 7.90 16.59 -6.25
CA ILE A 154 8.93 16.07 -5.33
C ILE A 154 10.30 16.25 -5.97
N GLU A 155 10.81 17.48 -5.96
CA GLU A 155 12.25 17.74 -6.00
C GLU A 155 12.85 17.23 -4.69
N VAL A 156 13.32 15.99 -4.67
CA VAL A 156 14.30 15.57 -3.67
C VAL A 156 15.60 15.34 -4.42
N ASN A 157 16.45 16.36 -4.38
CA ASN A 157 17.83 16.36 -4.85
C ASN A 157 18.59 15.17 -4.22
N PHE A 158 18.63 14.03 -4.91
CA PHE A 158 19.55 12.95 -4.63
C PHE A 158 20.92 13.29 -5.25
N THR A 159 21.66 14.19 -4.61
CA THR A 159 23.07 14.39 -4.98
C THR A 159 24.02 14.39 -3.80
N TYR A 160 23.57 14.63 -2.56
CA TYR A 160 24.48 14.59 -1.41
C TYR A 160 23.75 14.11 -0.14
N VAL A 161 23.84 12.81 0.13
CA VAL A 161 23.80 12.31 1.51
C VAL A 161 25.26 12.19 1.94
N TYR A 162 25.85 13.30 2.39
CA TYR A 162 27.04 13.20 3.22
C TYR A 162 26.57 12.76 4.61
N LEU A 163 27.12 11.63 5.06
CA LEU A 163 27.04 11.12 6.44
C LEU A 163 27.63 12.13 7.42
#